data_AF-A0A3A0FRP1-F1
#
_entry.id   AF-A0A3A0FRP1-F1
#
_cell.length_a   1.000
_cell.length_b   1.000
_cell.length_c   1.000
_cell.angle_alpha   90.00
_cell.angle_beta   90.00
_cell.angle_gamma   90.00
#
_symmetry.space_group_name_H-M   'P 1'
#
loop_
_entity.id
_entity.type
_entity.pdbx_description
1 polymer ?
#
loop_
_entity_poly.entity_id
_entity_poly.type
_entity_poly.pdbx_seq_one_letter_code
_entity_poly.pdbx_strand_id
1 'polypeptide(L)'
;MSKKTLYQHFESKDEMVRELVDRWIERMRASSSDPAAPSDPRDLLRWWTDQWVKAQTDYSTEFWRDLERDHPSAWQHFQTIKEVAAPIHAKIAPLLRKDVNWQVAGEMYYLIVSYFNDPLVCQRHGFDCRQAVLAGLEIWMAGALVPAGILPLV
;
A
#
# COMPACT_ATOMS: atom_id res chain seq x y z
N MET A 1 20.06 -20.46 12.48
CA MET A 1 18.94 -21.40 12.78
C MET A 1 19.06 -22.62 11.90
N SER A 2 18.80 -23.82 12.41
CA SER A 2 18.81 -25.04 11.60
C SER A 2 17.45 -25.24 10.90
N LYS A 3 17.40 -25.99 9.79
CA LYS A 3 16.14 -26.40 9.15
C LYS A 3 15.18 -27.05 10.16
N LYS A 4 15.72 -27.87 11.06
CA LYS A 4 14.98 -28.54 12.13
C LYS A 4 14.32 -27.57 13.10
N THR A 5 14.96 -26.44 13.39
CA THR A 5 14.40 -25.38 14.24
C THR A 5 13.25 -24.65 13.54
N LEU A 6 13.35 -24.43 12.24
CA LEU A 6 12.32 -23.74 11.46
C LEU A 6 11.02 -24.57 11.38
N TYR A 7 11.13 -25.86 11.10
CA TYR A 7 10.00 -26.79 11.03
C TYR A 7 9.40 -27.18 12.39
N GLN A 8 10.00 -26.74 13.50
CA GLN A 8 9.34 -26.81 14.81
C GLN A 8 8.27 -25.72 14.98
N HIS A 9 8.33 -24.66 14.18
CA HIS A 9 7.43 -23.52 14.27
C HIS A 9 6.45 -23.42 13.10
N PHE A 10 6.77 -24.03 11.96
CA PHE A 10 5.93 -24.03 10.77
C PHE A 10 5.86 -25.46 10.18
N GLU A 11 4.67 -25.94 9.91
CA GLU A 11 4.39 -27.23 9.27
C GLU A 11 4.87 -27.23 7.80
N SER A 12 4.88 -26.07 7.15
CA SER A 12 5.29 -25.94 5.75
C SER A 12 5.96 -24.59 5.42
N LYS A 13 6.60 -24.51 4.25
CA LYS A 13 7.11 -23.24 3.72
C LYS A 13 5.96 -22.26 3.44
N ASP A 14 4.82 -22.75 2.96
CA ASP A 14 3.64 -21.93 2.66
C ASP A 14 3.07 -21.28 3.92
N GLU A 15 3.05 -22.01 5.04
CA GLU A 15 2.62 -21.47 6.32
C GLU A 15 3.57 -20.35 6.80
N MET A 16 4.88 -20.58 6.70
CA MET A 16 5.86 -19.54 7.03
C MET A 16 5.69 -18.30 6.16
N VAL A 17 5.48 -18.46 4.84
CA VAL A 17 5.27 -17.33 3.92
C VAL A 17 3.97 -16.61 4.24
N ARG A 18 2.90 -17.35 4.56
CA ARG A 18 1.62 -16.77 4.97
C ARG A 18 1.77 -15.93 6.24
N GLU A 19 2.46 -16.43 7.25
CA GLU A 19 2.73 -15.69 8.49
C GLU A 19 3.52 -14.39 8.22
N LEU A 20 4.45 -14.39 7.25
CA LEU A 20 5.15 -13.17 6.84
C LEU A 20 4.21 -12.15 6.21
N VAL A 21 3.26 -12.59 5.39
CA VAL A 21 2.23 -11.72 4.80
C VAL A 21 1.28 -11.20 5.88
N ASP A 22 0.85 -12.06 6.81
CA ASP A 22 -0.06 -11.68 7.90
C ASP A 22 0.56 -10.58 8.77
N ARG A 23 1.85 -10.71 9.12
CA ARG A 23 2.59 -9.67 9.85
C ARG A 23 2.71 -8.37 9.09
N TRP A 24 2.91 -8.44 7.77
CA TRP A 24 2.96 -7.25 6.93
C TRP A 24 1.59 -6.55 6.89
N ILE A 25 0.50 -7.30 6.70
CA ILE A 25 -0.88 -6.78 6.72
C ILE A 25 -1.20 -6.16 8.08
N GLU A 26 -0.84 -6.82 9.18
CA GLU A 26 -1.10 -6.32 10.53
C GLU A 26 -0.33 -5.02 10.81
N ARG A 27 0.91 -4.90 10.32
CA ARG A 27 1.65 -3.64 10.40
C ARG A 27 0.92 -2.51 9.68
N MET A 28 0.42 -2.78 8.48
CA MET A 28 -0.37 -1.79 7.74
C MET A 28 -1.65 -1.42 8.50
N ARG A 29 -2.38 -2.40 9.06
CA ARG A 29 -3.56 -2.13 9.90
C ARG A 29 -3.20 -1.26 11.10
N ALA A 30 -2.12 -1.55 11.80
CA ALA A 30 -1.65 -0.77 12.93
C ALA A 30 -1.32 0.67 12.53
N SER A 31 -0.73 0.89 11.36
CA SER A 31 -0.53 2.25 10.84
C SER A 31 -1.87 2.98 10.63
N SER A 32 -2.97 2.29 10.31
CA SER A 32 -4.24 2.98 9.98
C SER A 32 -4.92 3.59 11.20
N SER A 33 -4.53 3.11 12.38
CA SER A 33 -5.00 3.55 13.70
C SER A 33 -3.92 4.29 14.50
N ASP A 34 -2.79 4.64 13.88
CA ASP A 34 -1.69 5.34 14.55
C ASP A 34 -2.15 6.73 15.02
N PRO A 35 -2.06 7.05 16.34
CA PRO A 35 -2.43 8.36 16.86
C PRO A 35 -1.54 9.49 16.36
N ALA A 36 -0.35 9.19 15.83
CA ALA A 36 0.54 10.15 15.18
C ALA A 36 0.15 10.46 13.73
N ALA A 37 -0.85 9.77 13.17
CA ALA A 37 -1.31 10.02 11.81
C ALA A 37 -1.91 11.44 11.68
N PRO A 38 -1.65 12.15 10.56
CA PRO A 38 -2.20 13.48 10.35
C PRO A 38 -3.74 13.50 10.34
N SER A 39 -4.32 14.59 10.83
CA SER A 39 -5.77 14.82 10.80
C SER A 39 -6.27 15.37 9.48
N ASP A 40 -5.45 16.17 8.77
CA ASP A 40 -5.76 16.62 7.42
C ASP A 40 -5.78 15.41 6.47
N PRO A 41 -6.83 15.18 5.67
CA PRO A 41 -6.91 13.96 4.89
C PRO A 41 -5.88 13.89 3.74
N ARG A 42 -5.40 15.02 3.20
CA ARG A 42 -4.35 15.00 2.17
C ARG A 42 -3.02 14.57 2.78
N ASP A 43 -2.69 15.13 3.95
CA ASP A 43 -1.48 14.74 4.68
C ASP A 43 -1.58 13.31 5.21
N LEU A 44 -2.77 12.86 5.61
CA LEU A 44 -3.03 11.47 5.96
C LEU A 44 -2.74 10.53 4.78
N LEU A 45 -3.16 10.89 3.57
CA LEU A 45 -2.92 10.08 2.38
C LEU A 45 -1.42 9.98 2.04
N ARG A 46 -0.68 11.09 2.15
CA ARG A 46 0.78 11.11 2.01
C ARG A 46 1.45 10.24 3.06
N TRP A 47 1.06 10.41 4.32
CA TRP A 47 1.61 9.65 5.44
C TRP A 47 1.36 8.15 5.25
N TRP A 48 0.14 7.75 4.89
CA TRP A 48 -0.20 6.36 4.64
C TRP A 48 0.60 5.75 3.48
N THR A 49 0.74 6.51 2.40
CA THR A 49 1.55 6.09 1.24
C THR A 49 3.00 5.88 1.64
N ASP A 50 3.56 6.75 2.49
CA ASP A 50 4.91 6.60 3.01
C ASP A 50 5.06 5.36 3.90
N GLN A 51 4.06 5.05 4.75
CA GLN A 51 4.04 3.82 5.55
C GLN A 51 4.01 2.57 4.66
N TRP A 52 3.20 2.59 3.60
CA TRP A 52 3.16 1.50 2.63
C TRP A 52 4.53 1.27 1.99
N VAL A 53 5.14 2.34 1.48
CA VAL A 53 6.46 2.26 0.83
C VAL A 53 7.48 1.65 1.79
N LYS A 54 7.57 2.18 3.01
CA LYS A 54 8.46 1.66 4.05
C LYS A 54 8.21 0.19 4.36
N ALA A 55 6.96 -0.19 4.60
CA ALA A 55 6.61 -1.56 4.93
C ALA A 55 6.96 -2.54 3.81
N GLN A 56 6.82 -2.15 2.54
CA GLN A 56 7.18 -3.00 1.41
C GLN A 56 8.70 -3.11 1.24
N THR A 57 9.47 -2.05 1.54
CA THR A 57 10.94 -2.06 1.47
C THR A 57 11.64 -2.88 2.56
N ASP A 58 10.92 -3.30 3.61
CA ASP A 58 11.45 -4.23 4.62
C ASP A 58 11.67 -5.64 4.06
N TYR A 59 11.13 -5.92 2.88
CA TYR A 59 11.26 -7.19 2.17
C TYR A 59 12.01 -6.95 0.86
N SER A 60 12.76 -7.96 0.41
CA SER A 60 13.43 -7.84 -0.88
C SER A 60 12.43 -7.91 -2.03
N THR A 61 12.79 -7.34 -3.19
CA THR A 61 11.97 -7.43 -4.41
C THR A 61 11.66 -8.88 -4.79
N GLU A 62 12.63 -9.77 -4.62
CA GLU A 62 12.52 -11.19 -4.92
C GLU A 62 11.45 -11.86 -4.06
N PHE A 63 11.29 -11.45 -2.79
CA PHE A 63 10.24 -11.97 -1.92
C PHE A 63 8.86 -11.76 -2.53
N TRP A 64 8.55 -10.56 -3.02
CA TRP A 64 7.24 -10.25 -3.60
C TRP A 64 7.00 -11.01 -4.90
N ARG A 65 8.03 -11.17 -5.74
CA ARG A 65 7.94 -11.94 -6.99
C ARG A 65 7.75 -13.43 -6.74
N ASP A 66 8.48 -13.97 -5.77
CA ASP A 66 8.37 -15.36 -5.36
C ASP A 66 7.04 -15.62 -4.65
N LEU A 67 6.50 -14.64 -3.91
CA LEU A 67 5.17 -14.71 -3.31
C LEU A 67 4.08 -14.88 -4.37
N GLU A 68 4.10 -14.05 -5.42
CA GLU A 68 3.15 -14.13 -6.53
C GLU A 68 3.29 -15.45 -7.33
N ARG A 69 4.52 -15.86 -7.63
CA ARG A 69 4.79 -17.04 -8.48
C ARG A 69 4.60 -18.36 -7.75
N ASP A 70 5.18 -18.50 -6.57
CA ASP A 70 5.35 -19.79 -5.88
C ASP A 70 4.33 -20.00 -4.75
N HIS A 71 3.69 -18.94 -4.27
CA HIS A 71 2.80 -18.97 -3.11
C HIS A 71 1.45 -18.26 -3.39
N PRO A 72 0.68 -18.69 -4.41
CA PRO A 72 -0.48 -17.96 -4.92
C PRO A 72 -1.60 -17.74 -3.90
N SER A 73 -1.75 -18.63 -2.91
CA SER A 73 -2.71 -18.46 -1.82
C SER A 73 -2.33 -17.31 -0.87
N ALA A 74 -1.03 -17.20 -0.55
CA ALA A 74 -0.50 -16.10 0.25
C ALA A 74 -0.50 -14.79 -0.55
N TRP A 75 -0.26 -14.85 -1.87
CA TRP A 75 -0.45 -13.70 -2.76
C TRP A 75 -1.90 -13.21 -2.77
N GLN A 76 -2.87 -14.11 -2.90
CA GLN A 76 -4.29 -13.74 -2.82
C GLN A 76 -4.64 -13.14 -1.45
N HIS A 77 -4.04 -13.64 -0.37
CA HIS A 77 -4.20 -13.05 0.95
C HIS A 77 -3.61 -11.63 1.03
N PHE A 78 -2.42 -11.42 0.49
CA PHE A 78 -1.82 -10.08 0.37
C PHE A 78 -2.74 -9.10 -0.36
N GLN A 79 -3.43 -9.52 -1.43
CA GLN A 79 -4.36 -8.67 -2.19
C GLN A 79 -5.56 -8.17 -1.35
N THR A 80 -5.88 -8.83 -0.23
CA THR A 80 -6.92 -8.36 0.71
C THR A 80 -6.53 -7.08 1.44
N ILE A 81 -5.28 -6.63 1.34
CA ILE A 81 -4.84 -5.35 1.91
C ILE A 81 -5.64 -4.14 1.42
N LYS A 82 -6.28 -4.22 0.24
CA LYS A 82 -7.21 -3.18 -0.22
C LYS A 82 -8.33 -2.91 0.79
N GLU A 83 -8.73 -3.93 1.57
CA GLU A 83 -9.71 -3.81 2.65
C GLU A 83 -9.14 -3.04 3.85
N VAL A 84 -7.85 -3.14 4.12
CA VAL A 84 -7.16 -2.37 5.19
C VAL A 84 -7.14 -0.87 4.87
N ALA A 85 -7.19 -0.50 3.59
CA ALA A 85 -7.29 0.91 3.17
C ALA A 85 -8.71 1.50 3.33
N ALA A 86 -9.74 0.69 3.66
CA ALA A 86 -11.12 1.16 3.74
C ALA A 86 -11.35 2.36 4.70
N PRO A 87 -10.76 2.40 5.92
CA PRO A 87 -10.91 3.57 6.81
C PRO A 87 -10.34 4.86 6.20
N ILE A 88 -9.28 4.74 5.41
CA ILE A 88 -8.65 5.88 4.74
C ILE A 88 -9.50 6.32 3.57
N HIS A 89 -10.01 5.37 2.78
CA HIS A 89 -10.96 5.66 1.71
C HIS A 89 -12.18 6.44 2.25
N ALA A 90 -12.73 6.06 3.40
CA ALA A 90 -13.85 6.78 4.01
C ALA A 90 -13.51 8.24 4.36
N LYS A 91 -12.25 8.52 4.76
CA LYS A 91 -11.77 9.88 5.07
C LYS A 91 -11.47 10.71 3.81
N ILE A 92 -11.06 10.06 2.71
CA ILE A 92 -10.73 10.73 1.44
C ILE A 92 -11.96 10.93 0.56
N ALA A 93 -12.96 10.05 0.63
CA ALA A 93 -14.14 10.10 -0.22
C ALA A 93 -14.84 11.48 -0.26
N PRO A 94 -14.99 12.22 0.86
CA PRO A 94 -15.58 13.56 0.84
C PRO A 94 -14.76 14.61 0.07
N LEU A 95 -13.46 14.35 -0.15
CA LEU A 95 -12.56 15.25 -0.87
C LEU A 95 -12.47 14.94 -2.37
N LEU A 96 -13.02 13.82 -2.83
CA LEU A 96 -13.06 13.51 -4.27
C LEU A 96 -13.90 14.55 -5.01
N ARG A 97 -13.47 14.92 -6.21
CA ARG A 97 -14.30 15.76 -7.09
C ARG A 97 -15.60 15.03 -7.43
N LYS A 98 -16.70 15.76 -7.58
CA LYS A 98 -18.04 15.19 -7.81
C LYS A 98 -18.13 14.37 -9.13
N ASP A 99 -17.28 14.66 -10.11
CA ASP A 99 -17.19 13.98 -11.40
C ASP A 99 -16.25 12.76 -11.40
N VAL A 100 -15.57 12.49 -10.28
CA VAL A 100 -14.64 11.38 -10.15
C VAL A 100 -15.35 10.13 -9.63
N ASN A 101 -15.27 9.04 -10.39
CA ASN A 101 -15.70 7.73 -9.90
C ASN A 101 -14.72 7.23 -8.82
N TRP A 102 -15.24 6.99 -7.62
CA TRP A 102 -14.41 6.63 -6.47
C TRP A 102 -13.74 5.26 -6.60
N GLN A 103 -14.39 4.28 -7.25
CA GLN A 103 -13.79 2.94 -7.45
C GLN A 103 -12.58 3.05 -8.37
N VAL A 104 -12.72 3.78 -9.47
CA VAL A 104 -11.63 4.02 -10.41
C VAL A 104 -10.50 4.79 -9.74
N ALA A 105 -10.82 5.83 -8.97
CA ALA A 105 -9.81 6.61 -8.24
C ALA A 105 -9.02 5.74 -7.24
N GLY A 106 -9.71 4.86 -6.50
CA GLY A 106 -9.07 3.93 -5.57
C GLY A 106 -8.16 2.91 -6.27
N GLU A 107 -8.60 2.32 -7.38
CA GLU A 107 -7.78 1.40 -8.18
C GLU A 107 -6.57 2.11 -8.79
N MET A 108 -6.73 3.35 -9.28
CA MET A 108 -5.61 4.15 -9.76
C MET A 108 -4.59 4.45 -8.67
N TYR A 109 -5.05 4.80 -7.47
CA TYR A 109 -4.16 4.99 -6.32
C TYR A 109 -3.37 3.71 -6.01
N TYR A 110 -4.06 2.57 -5.94
CA TYR A 110 -3.39 1.28 -5.70
C TYR A 110 -2.37 0.96 -6.78
N LEU A 111 -2.71 1.17 -8.06
CA LEU A 111 -1.78 0.98 -9.18
C LEU A 111 -0.54 1.86 -9.06
N ILE A 112 -0.70 3.14 -8.69
CA ILE A 112 0.43 4.06 -8.49
C ILE A 112 1.36 3.53 -7.40
N VAL A 113 0.79 3.18 -6.24
CA VAL A 113 1.57 2.73 -5.09
C VAL A 113 2.23 1.38 -5.36
N SER A 114 1.54 0.42 -5.98
CA SER A 114 2.12 -0.89 -6.28
C SER A 114 3.15 -0.85 -7.42
N TYR A 115 2.87 -0.11 -8.50
CA TYR A 115 3.74 -0.09 -9.68
C TYR A 115 5.03 0.70 -9.44
N PHE A 116 4.94 1.90 -8.88
CA PHE A 116 6.13 2.72 -8.62
C PHE A 116 6.91 2.28 -7.38
N ASN A 117 6.39 1.31 -6.62
CA ASN A 117 7.12 0.68 -5.54
C ASN A 117 7.71 -0.69 -5.92
N ASP A 118 7.63 -1.11 -7.19
CA ASP A 118 8.40 -2.22 -7.74
C ASP A 118 9.83 -1.75 -8.05
N PRO A 119 10.87 -2.26 -7.35
CA PRO A 119 12.24 -1.83 -7.57
C PRO A 119 12.76 -2.08 -8.99
N LEU A 120 12.23 -3.06 -9.73
CA LEU A 120 12.60 -3.27 -11.13
C LEU A 120 12.03 -2.19 -12.05
N VAL A 121 10.83 -1.71 -11.76
CA VAL A 121 10.24 -0.55 -12.45
C VAL A 121 11.10 0.68 -12.17
N CYS A 122 11.41 0.95 -10.90
CA CYS A 122 12.24 2.09 -10.53
C CYS A 122 13.63 2.02 -11.19
N GLN A 123 14.29 0.86 -11.13
CA GLN A 123 15.59 0.64 -11.76
C GLN A 123 15.54 0.86 -13.27
N ARG A 124 14.52 0.31 -13.94
CA ARG A 124 14.35 0.44 -15.41
C ARG A 124 14.22 1.90 -15.83
N HIS A 125 13.52 2.71 -15.04
CA HIS A 125 13.25 4.10 -15.36
C HIS A 125 14.25 5.09 -14.72
N GLY A 126 15.19 4.60 -13.89
CA GLY A 126 16.16 5.43 -13.19
C GLY A 126 15.53 6.29 -12.08
N PHE A 127 14.45 5.82 -11.46
CA PHE A 127 13.75 6.52 -10.40
C PHE A 127 14.19 6.03 -9.02
N ASP A 128 14.10 6.92 -8.03
CA ASP A 128 13.95 6.51 -6.64
C ASP A 128 12.48 6.10 -6.42
N CYS A 129 12.24 4.88 -5.93
CA CYS A 129 10.88 4.36 -5.80
C CYS A 129 9.99 5.22 -4.91
N ARG A 130 10.52 5.65 -3.76
CA ARG A 130 9.77 6.48 -2.82
C ARG A 130 9.38 7.80 -3.47
N GLN A 131 10.31 8.47 -4.15
CA GLN A 131 10.03 9.70 -4.89
C GLN A 131 9.02 9.48 -6.00
N ALA A 132 9.13 8.38 -6.77
CA ALA A 132 8.19 8.06 -7.85
C ALA A 132 6.77 7.83 -7.33
N VAL A 133 6.60 7.06 -6.26
CA VAL A 133 5.30 6.84 -5.62
C VAL A 133 4.71 8.16 -5.13
N LEU A 134 5.49 8.97 -4.40
CA LEU A 134 5.00 10.26 -3.88
C LEU A 134 4.66 11.24 -5.00
N ALA A 135 5.47 11.30 -6.07
CA ALA A 135 5.15 12.14 -7.22
C ALA A 135 3.87 11.68 -7.94
N GLY A 136 3.71 10.37 -8.13
CA GLY A 136 2.48 9.78 -8.68
C GLY A 136 1.26 10.10 -7.82
N LEU A 137 1.42 10.05 -6.49
CA LEU A 137 0.38 10.44 -5.55
C LEU A 137 -0.01 11.90 -5.68
N GLU A 138 0.95 12.84 -5.79
CA GLU A 138 0.64 14.26 -5.97
C GLU A 138 -0.13 14.51 -7.26
N ILE A 139 0.25 13.85 -8.37
CA ILE A 139 -0.47 13.92 -9.65
C ILE A 139 -1.90 13.40 -9.47
N TRP A 140 -2.06 12.25 -8.81
CA TRP A 140 -3.36 11.67 -8.52
C TRP A 140 -4.21 12.61 -7.66
N MET A 141 -3.66 13.20 -6.59
CA MET A 141 -4.39 14.11 -5.71
C MET A 141 -4.81 15.39 -6.42
N ALA A 142 -3.96 15.94 -7.28
CA ALA A 142 -4.27 17.11 -8.09
C ALA A 142 -5.41 16.82 -9.09
N GLY A 143 -5.46 15.60 -9.63
CA GLY A 143 -6.50 15.17 -10.55
C GLY A 143 -7.78 14.67 -9.89
N ALA A 144 -7.72 14.07 -8.71
CA ALA A 144 -8.86 13.37 -8.08
C ALA A 144 -9.55 14.19 -6.99
N LEU A 145 -8.83 15.09 -6.30
CA LEU A 145 -9.35 15.81 -5.15
C LEU A 145 -9.80 17.24 -5.50
N VAL A 146 -10.80 17.76 -4.78
CA VAL A 146 -11.21 19.16 -4.88
C VAL A 146 -10.04 20.06 -4.48
N PRO A 147 -9.67 21.10 -5.28
CA PRO A 147 -8.54 21.96 -4.96
C PRO A 147 -8.58 22.52 -3.55
N ALA A 148 -7.43 22.56 -2.88
CA ALA A 148 -7.32 23.14 -1.56
C ALA A 148 -7.79 24.61 -1.58
N GLY A 149 -8.73 24.96 -0.68
CA GLY A 149 -9.29 26.31 -0.58
C GLY A 149 -10.64 26.52 -1.28
N ILE A 150 -11.16 25.55 -2.02
CA ILE A 150 -12.52 25.58 -2.58
C ILE A 150 -13.33 24.51 -1.83
N LEU A 151 -14.03 24.88 -0.75
CA LEU A 151 -15.02 23.97 -0.16
C LEU A 151 -16.13 23.74 -1.20
N PRO A 152 -16.55 22.49 -1.44
CA PRO A 152 -17.72 22.25 -2.27
C PRO A 152 -18.92 22.92 -1.60
N LEU A 153 -19.56 23.84 -2.32
CA LEU A 153 -20.86 24.37 -1.92
C LEU A 153 -21.81 23.18 -1.74
N VAL A 154 -22.32 23.06 -0.52
CA VAL A 154 -23.30 22.06 -0.09
C VAL A 154 -24.55 22.16 -0.96
#